data_AF-A0A841G1S9-F1
#
_entry.id   AF-A0A841G1S9-F1
#
_cell.length_a   1.000
_cell.length_b   1.000
_cell.length_c   1.000
_cell.angle_alpha   90.00
_cell.angle_beta   90.00
_cell.angle_gamma   90.00
#
_symmetry.space_group_name_H-M   'P 1'
#
loop_
_entity.id
_entity.type
_entity.pdbx_description
1 polymer ?
#
loop_
_entity_poly.entity_id
_entity_poly.type
_entity_poly.pdbx_seq_one_letter_code
_entity_poly.pdbx_strand_id
1 'polypeptide(L)'
;MTTDHAFHPLLADIAAIAHPRPEPPAGIAGDPAAAETYTAALAEISARRTSLMDELAAAWHARDADPLLSALAGARARKERAEAEIRALVAYGREVVRPRSYTLTSLAEASGMSFSGVRTVYGDADVRAARAGREGK
;
A
#
# COMPACT_ATOMS: atom_id res chain seq x y z
N MET A 1 -1.04 36.48 -11.26
CA MET A 1 -0.37 35.40 -10.52
C MET A 1 -1.26 35.07 -9.32
N THR A 2 -2.41 34.46 -9.60
CA THR A 2 -3.54 34.35 -8.66
C THR A 2 -3.98 32.90 -8.63
N THR A 3 -3.09 32.02 -8.15
CA THR A 3 -3.32 30.57 -8.13
C THR A 3 -2.63 29.93 -6.92
N ASP A 4 -2.78 30.53 -5.73
CA ASP A 4 -2.18 29.97 -4.50
C ASP A 4 -3.26 29.44 -3.54
N HIS A 5 -4.40 30.13 -3.44
CA HIS A 5 -5.40 29.80 -2.41
C HIS A 5 -6.17 28.49 -2.67
N ALA A 6 -6.33 28.07 -3.93
CA ALA A 6 -6.99 26.82 -4.31
C ALA A 6 -6.03 25.61 -4.39
N PHE A 7 -4.72 25.87 -4.45
CA PHE A 7 -3.70 24.83 -4.59
C PHE A 7 -3.52 24.04 -3.29
N HIS A 8 -3.43 24.74 -2.16
CA HIS A 8 -3.29 24.08 -0.85
C HIS A 8 -4.49 23.20 -0.47
N PRO A 9 -5.77 23.59 -0.66
CA PRO A 9 -6.92 22.71 -0.48
C PRO A 9 -6.88 21.44 -1.35
N LEU A 10 -6.51 21.56 -2.63
CA LEU A 10 -6.37 20.41 -3.53
C LEU A 10 -5.35 19.40 -3.00
N LEU A 11 -4.17 19.86 -2.58
CA LEU A 11 -3.13 19.00 -2.02
C LEU A 11 -3.60 18.30 -0.74
N ALA A 12 -4.32 19.04 0.12
CA ALA A 12 -4.90 18.49 1.34
C ALA A 12 -5.94 17.39 1.06
N ASP A 13 -6.81 17.60 0.05
CA ASP A 13 -7.81 16.60 -0.36
C ASP A 13 -7.16 15.34 -0.93
N ILE A 14 -6.16 15.51 -1.81
CA ILE A 14 -5.39 14.39 -2.35
C ILE A 14 -4.72 13.60 -1.23
N ALA A 15 -4.06 14.29 -0.29
CA ALA A 15 -3.40 13.66 0.83
C ALA A 15 -4.40 12.93 1.75
N ALA A 16 -5.58 13.51 1.96
CA ALA A 16 -6.63 12.90 2.76
C ALA A 16 -7.18 11.61 2.14
N ILE A 17 -7.32 11.57 0.81
CA ILE A 17 -7.73 10.37 0.06
C ILE A 17 -6.63 9.31 0.07
N ALA A 18 -5.38 9.71 -0.17
CA ALA A 18 -4.25 8.77 -0.23
C ALA A 18 -3.91 8.15 1.13
N HIS A 19 -4.15 8.89 2.21
CA HIS A 19 -3.88 8.49 3.59
C HIS A 19 -5.10 8.77 4.46
N PRO A 20 -6.15 7.93 4.41
CA PRO A 20 -7.36 8.13 5.20
C PRO A 20 -7.07 8.09 6.69
N ARG A 21 -7.85 8.83 7.48
CA ARG A 21 -7.75 8.76 8.95
C ARG A 21 -8.20 7.37 9.41
N PRO A 22 -7.49 6.76 10.37
CA PRO A 22 -7.94 5.51 10.97
C PRO A 22 -9.23 5.75 11.74
N GLU A 23 -10.09 4.74 11.81
CA GLU A 23 -11.24 4.75 12.69
C GLU A 23 -10.78 4.54 14.15
N PRO A 24 -11.36 5.27 15.12
CA PRO A 24 -11.06 5.03 16.52
C PRO A 24 -11.53 3.64 16.94
N PRO A 25 -10.71 2.86 17.67
CA PRO A 25 -11.13 1.56 18.16
C PRO A 25 -12.33 1.68 19.12
N ALA A 26 -13.21 0.69 19.08
CA ALA A 26 -14.36 0.64 19.99
C ALA A 26 -13.89 0.61 21.45
N GLY A 27 -14.49 1.45 22.29
CA GLY A 27 -14.17 1.50 23.73
C GLY A 27 -12.86 2.21 24.09
N ILE A 28 -12.22 2.92 23.15
CA ILE A 28 -10.94 3.63 23.35
C ILE A 28 -10.88 4.50 24.62
N ALA A 29 -12.01 5.09 25.04
CA ALA A 29 -12.08 5.94 26.23
C ALA A 29 -11.79 5.18 27.55
N GLY A 30 -11.97 3.86 27.56
CA GLY A 30 -11.69 3.00 28.71
C GLY A 30 -10.38 2.23 28.64
N ASP A 31 -9.63 2.36 27.53
CA ASP A 31 -8.39 1.62 27.29
C ASP A 31 -7.25 2.58 26.91
N PRO A 32 -6.39 2.94 27.88
CA PRO A 32 -5.25 3.84 27.64
C PRO A 32 -4.26 3.31 26.59
N ALA A 33 -4.06 1.99 26.51
CA ALA A 33 -3.13 1.40 25.54
C ALA A 33 -3.70 1.48 24.11
N ALA A 34 -5.01 1.25 23.97
CA ALA A 34 -5.71 1.49 22.70
C ALA A 34 -5.67 2.97 22.31
N ALA A 35 -5.82 3.89 23.28
CA ALA A 35 -5.76 5.32 23.06
C ALA A 35 -4.36 5.80 22.59
N GLU A 36 -3.30 5.26 23.19
CA GLU A 36 -1.92 5.52 22.77
C GLU A 36 -1.67 5.00 21.35
N THR A 37 -2.07 3.76 21.06
CA THR A 37 -1.92 3.15 19.72
C THR A 37 -2.64 3.96 18.64
N TYR A 38 -3.87 4.40 18.93
CA TYR A 38 -4.63 5.24 18.02
C TYR A 38 -4.00 6.63 17.81
N THR A 39 -3.48 7.24 18.87
CA THR A 39 -2.78 8.53 18.79
C THR A 39 -1.51 8.43 17.95
N ALA A 40 -0.73 7.36 18.13
CA ALA A 40 0.44 7.08 17.29
C ALA A 40 0.06 6.89 15.81
N ALA A 41 -1.02 6.15 15.53
CA ALA A 41 -1.53 5.97 14.17
C ALA A 41 -1.98 7.30 13.53
N LEU A 42 -2.64 8.18 14.30
CA LEU A 42 -3.02 9.52 13.82
C LEU A 42 -1.80 10.40 13.51
N ALA A 43 -0.77 10.36 14.35
CA ALA A 43 0.46 11.11 14.13
C ALA A 43 1.18 10.63 12.86
N GLU A 44 1.26 9.31 12.66
CA GLU A 44 1.87 8.72 11.46
C GLU A 44 1.10 9.11 10.18
N ILE A 45 -0.23 9.01 10.19
CA ILE A 45 -1.05 9.44 9.04
C ILE A 45 -0.90 10.94 8.77
N SER A 46 -0.82 11.77 9.81
CA SER A 46 -0.60 13.20 9.65
C SER A 46 0.77 13.48 9.01
N ALA A 47 1.83 12.81 9.44
CA ALA A 47 3.16 12.94 8.85
C ALA A 47 3.20 12.50 7.38
N ARG A 48 2.52 11.39 7.03
CA ARG A 48 2.39 10.93 5.64
C ARG A 48 1.64 11.94 4.76
N ARG A 49 0.57 12.54 5.28
CA ARG A 49 -0.18 13.58 4.58
C ARG A 49 0.68 14.81 4.28
N THR A 50 1.39 15.32 5.29
CA THR A 50 2.30 16.46 5.11
C THR A 50 3.38 16.14 4.09
N SER A 51 4.02 14.98 4.20
CA SER A 51 5.09 14.57 3.26
C SER A 51 4.58 14.51 1.83
N LEU A 52 3.39 13.93 1.60
CA LEU A 52 2.80 13.88 0.26
C LEU A 52 2.44 15.28 -0.27
N MET A 53 1.91 16.17 0.58
CA MET A 53 1.65 17.55 0.17
C MET A 53 2.93 18.26 -0.25
N ASP A 54 4.01 18.11 0.50
CA ASP A 54 5.32 18.71 0.19
C ASP A 54 5.90 18.15 -1.12
N GLU A 55 5.83 16.83 -1.33
CA GLU A 55 6.27 16.18 -2.56
C GLU A 55 5.50 16.68 -3.80
N LEU A 56 4.19 16.80 -3.68
CA LEU A 56 3.33 17.27 -4.77
C LEU A 56 3.54 18.76 -5.06
N ALA A 57 3.67 19.59 -4.02
CA ALA A 57 3.99 21.00 -4.16
C ALA A 57 5.36 21.19 -4.83
N ALA A 58 6.38 20.45 -4.39
CA ALA A 58 7.70 20.48 -4.99
C ALA A 58 7.68 20.03 -6.47
N ALA A 59 6.94 18.96 -6.80
CA ALA A 59 6.82 18.47 -8.16
C ALA A 59 6.12 19.50 -9.08
N TRP A 60 5.06 20.14 -8.59
CA TRP A 60 4.37 21.21 -9.30
C TRP A 60 5.31 22.39 -9.55
N HIS A 61 5.97 22.91 -8.52
CA HIS A 61 6.86 24.08 -8.66
C HIS A 61 8.10 23.82 -9.51
N ALA A 62 8.69 22.62 -9.43
CA ALA A 62 9.93 22.31 -10.12
C ALA A 62 9.73 21.80 -11.56
N ARG A 63 8.60 21.15 -11.84
CA ARG A 63 8.39 20.41 -13.10
C ARG A 63 7.04 20.66 -13.77
N ASP A 64 6.24 21.58 -13.25
CA ASP A 64 4.87 21.83 -13.71
C ASP A 64 4.02 20.54 -13.75
N ALA A 65 4.32 19.62 -12.82
CA ALA A 65 3.68 18.32 -12.77
C ALA A 65 2.35 18.41 -12.01
N ASP A 66 1.24 18.10 -12.69
CA ASP A 66 -0.11 18.10 -12.10
C ASP A 66 -0.16 17.23 -10.83
N PRO A 67 -0.62 17.77 -9.67
CA PRO A 67 -0.61 17.05 -8.40
C PRO A 67 -1.51 15.81 -8.40
N LEU A 68 -2.68 15.89 -9.04
CA LEU A 68 -3.64 14.80 -9.08
C LEU A 68 -3.11 13.65 -9.95
N LEU A 69 -2.55 13.97 -11.12
CA LEU A 69 -1.93 12.96 -11.98
C LEU A 69 -0.72 12.32 -11.31
N SER A 70 0.09 13.10 -10.59
CA SER A 70 1.23 12.60 -9.83
C SER A 70 0.79 11.65 -8.71
N ALA A 71 -0.27 11.99 -7.97
CA ALA A 71 -0.84 11.13 -6.93
C ALA A 71 -1.44 9.83 -7.51
N LEU A 72 -2.11 9.91 -8.66
CA LEU A 72 -2.62 8.73 -9.37
C LEU A 72 -1.49 7.81 -9.84
N ALA A 73 -0.40 8.36 -10.38
CA ALA A 73 0.77 7.58 -10.75
C ALA A 73 1.38 6.86 -9.54
N GLY A 74 1.50 7.56 -8.40
CA GLY A 74 1.93 6.96 -7.14
C GLY A 74 1.00 5.85 -6.65
N ALA A 75 -0.31 6.06 -6.71
CA ALA A 75 -1.31 5.05 -6.34
C ALA A 75 -1.22 3.81 -7.24
N ARG A 76 -1.06 4.01 -8.54
CA ARG A 76 -0.84 2.92 -9.51
C ARG A 76 0.42 2.12 -9.17
N ALA A 77 1.54 2.79 -8.90
CA ALA A 77 2.78 2.12 -8.54
C ALA A 77 2.65 1.30 -7.24
N ARG A 78 1.90 1.81 -6.24
CA ARG A 78 1.58 1.05 -5.02
C ARG A 78 0.73 -0.19 -5.33
N LYS A 79 -0.27 -0.06 -6.20
CA LYS A 79 -1.09 -1.20 -6.66
C LYS A 79 -0.24 -2.26 -7.35
N GLU A 80 0.60 -1.87 -8.32
CA GLU A 80 1.47 -2.79 -9.06
C GLU A 80 2.46 -3.51 -8.13
N ARG A 81 2.99 -2.81 -7.12
CA ARG A 81 3.85 -3.41 -6.09
C ARG A 81 3.10 -4.44 -5.23
N ALA A 82 1.90 -4.11 -4.77
CA ALA A 82 1.07 -5.04 -4.00
C ALA A 82 0.70 -6.29 -4.82
N GLU A 83 0.38 -6.13 -6.11
CA GLU A 83 0.13 -7.25 -7.00
C GLU A 83 1.37 -8.13 -7.20
N ALA A 84 2.56 -7.52 -7.30
CA ALA A 84 3.82 -8.27 -7.39
C ALA A 84 4.12 -9.04 -6.10
N GLU A 85 3.87 -8.43 -4.94
CA GLU A 85 4.00 -9.10 -3.64
C GLU A 85 3.05 -10.29 -3.52
N ILE A 86 1.77 -10.13 -3.88
CA ILE A 86 0.80 -11.23 -3.90
C ILE A 86 1.29 -12.38 -4.78
N ARG A 87 1.80 -12.09 -5.99
CA ARG A 87 2.36 -13.13 -6.87
C ARG A 87 3.53 -13.87 -6.25
N ALA A 88 4.46 -13.14 -5.63
CA ALA A 88 5.61 -13.74 -4.97
C ALA A 88 5.20 -14.63 -3.79
N LEU A 89 4.22 -14.20 -2.99
CA LEU A 89 3.69 -14.99 -1.87
C LEU A 89 2.96 -16.25 -2.33
N VAL A 90 2.17 -16.16 -3.41
CA VAL A 90 1.52 -17.33 -4.03
C VAL A 90 2.58 -18.31 -4.54
N ALA A 91 3.60 -17.81 -5.25
CA ALA A 91 4.73 -18.63 -5.72
C ALA A 91 5.45 -19.32 -4.55
N TYR A 92 5.71 -18.59 -3.46
CA TYR A 92 6.32 -19.13 -2.25
C TYR A 92 5.48 -20.27 -1.65
N GLY A 93 4.18 -20.05 -1.48
CA GLY A 93 3.25 -21.03 -0.93
C GLY A 93 3.17 -22.32 -1.75
N ARG A 94 3.33 -22.24 -3.07
CA ARG A 94 3.32 -23.38 -3.99
C ARG A 94 4.67 -24.08 -4.11
N GLU A 95 5.72 -23.31 -4.36
CA GLU A 95 6.99 -23.83 -4.86
C GLU A 95 8.04 -24.02 -3.76
N VAL A 96 7.90 -23.30 -2.65
CA VAL A 96 8.95 -23.21 -1.61
C VAL A 96 8.52 -23.85 -0.30
N VAL A 97 7.28 -23.68 0.14
CA VAL A 97 6.77 -24.26 1.39
C VAL A 97 6.75 -25.79 1.31
N ARG A 98 7.34 -26.45 2.31
CA ARG A 98 7.47 -27.91 2.46
C ARG A 98 7.26 -28.29 3.95
N PRO A 99 6.81 -29.52 4.28
CA PRO A 99 6.63 -30.69 3.41
C PRO A 99 5.38 -30.68 2.53
N ARG A 100 4.36 -29.87 2.86
CA ARG A 100 3.14 -29.72 2.07
C ARG A 100 2.98 -28.29 1.62
N SER A 101 2.95 -28.07 0.30
CA SER A 101 2.63 -26.77 -0.26
C SER A 101 1.15 -26.44 -0.08
N TYR A 102 0.82 -25.15 -0.10
CA TYR A 102 -0.56 -24.68 -0.02
C TYR A 102 -1.34 -25.09 -1.27
N THR A 103 -2.63 -25.35 -1.10
CA THR A 103 -3.53 -25.66 -2.22
C THR A 103 -3.84 -24.40 -3.02
N LEU A 104 -4.16 -24.54 -4.31
CA LEU A 104 -4.59 -23.41 -5.13
C LEU A 104 -5.87 -22.76 -4.59
N THR A 105 -6.77 -23.54 -3.99
CA THR A 105 -8.00 -23.04 -3.36
C THR A 105 -7.69 -22.11 -2.20
N SER A 106 -6.86 -22.54 -1.26
CA SER A 106 -6.49 -21.71 -0.10
C SER A 106 -5.76 -20.43 -0.50
N LEU A 107 -4.91 -20.51 -1.54
CA LEU A 107 -4.21 -19.33 -2.05
C LEU A 107 -5.16 -18.38 -2.78
N ALA A 108 -6.15 -18.88 -3.51
CA ALA A 108 -7.17 -18.07 -4.17
C ALA A 108 -8.01 -17.30 -3.15
N GLU A 109 -8.49 -18.00 -2.11
CA GLU A 109 -9.24 -17.41 -1.00
C GLU A 109 -8.43 -16.30 -0.31
N ALA A 110 -7.18 -16.58 0.05
CA ALA A 110 -6.34 -15.62 0.79
C ALA A 110 -5.91 -14.41 -0.05
N SER A 111 -5.69 -14.59 -1.36
CA SER A 111 -5.25 -13.51 -2.26
C SER A 111 -6.40 -12.72 -2.87
N GLY A 112 -7.65 -13.13 -2.65
CA GLY A 112 -8.82 -12.55 -3.33
C GLY A 112 -8.84 -12.82 -4.84
N MET A 113 -8.01 -13.74 -5.33
CA MET A 113 -7.93 -14.11 -6.74
C MET A 113 -8.90 -15.23 -7.07
N SER A 114 -9.35 -15.31 -8.32
CA SER A 114 -10.06 -16.50 -8.79
C SER A 114 -9.13 -17.71 -8.81
N PHE A 115 -9.68 -18.92 -8.64
CA PHE A 115 -8.93 -20.16 -8.75
C PHE A 115 -8.16 -20.26 -10.08
N SER A 116 -8.79 -19.85 -11.19
CA SER A 116 -8.14 -19.79 -12.50
C SER A 116 -7.00 -18.76 -12.52
N GLY A 117 -7.17 -17.63 -11.84
CA GLY A 117 -6.16 -16.57 -11.74
C GLY A 117 -4.91 -17.06 -11.03
N VAL A 118 -5.04 -17.70 -9.86
CA VAL A 118 -3.91 -18.22 -9.08
C VAL A 118 -3.04 -19.19 -9.88
N ARG A 119 -3.65 -20.00 -10.76
CA ARG A 119 -2.91 -21.00 -11.55
C ARG A 119 -1.93 -20.38 -12.54
N THR A 120 -2.17 -19.16 -12.99
CA THR A 120 -1.38 -18.49 -14.04
C THR A 120 -0.75 -17.19 -13.58
N VAL A 121 -0.94 -16.78 -12.31
CA VAL A 121 -0.60 -15.42 -11.88
C VAL A 121 0.90 -15.20 -11.77
N TYR A 122 1.67 -16.21 -11.39
CA TYR A 122 3.11 -16.05 -11.12
C TYR A 122 3.95 -16.82 -12.14
N GLY A 123 5.14 -16.30 -12.42
CA GLY A 123 6.12 -16.91 -13.32
C GLY A 123 7.49 -17.11 -12.66
N ASP A 124 8.49 -17.45 -13.46
CA ASP A 124 9.84 -17.79 -12.97
C ASP A 124 10.49 -16.67 -12.15
N ALA A 125 10.21 -15.41 -12.47
CA ALA A 125 10.72 -14.25 -11.73
C ALA A 125 10.17 -14.22 -10.29
N ASP A 126 8.88 -14.51 -10.12
CA ASP A 126 8.24 -14.55 -8.80
C ASP A 126 8.73 -15.75 -7.98
N VAL A 127 8.98 -16.89 -8.64
CA VAL A 127 9.59 -18.07 -7.99
C VAL A 127 11.00 -17.77 -7.49
N ARG A 128 11.81 -17.02 -8.26
CA ARG A 128 13.14 -16.58 -7.82
C ARG A 128 13.05 -15.63 -6.62
N ALA A 129 12.17 -14.65 -6.67
CA ALA A 129 11.94 -13.72 -5.55
C ALA A 129 11.52 -14.46 -4.28
N ALA A 130 10.60 -15.43 -4.41
CA ALA A 130 10.16 -16.28 -3.31
C ALA A 130 11.30 -17.11 -2.70
N ARG A 131 12.22 -17.64 -3.51
CA ARG A 131 13.37 -18.42 -3.02
C ARG A 131 14.40 -17.56 -2.30
N ALA A 132 14.69 -16.36 -2.84
CA ALA A 132 15.62 -15.43 -2.21
C ALA A 132 15.21 -15.07 -0.77
N GLY A 133 13.90 -14.93 -0.51
CA GLY A 133 13.38 -14.70 0.85
C GLY A 133 13.63 -15.86 1.84
N ARG A 134 13.87 -17.09 1.36
CA ARG A 134 14.18 -18.26 2.21
C ARG A 134 15.68 -18.39 2.50
N GLU A 135 16.53 -18.00 1.56
CA GLU A 135 17.99 -18.15 1.65
C GLU A 135 18.65 -17.08 2.55
N GLY A 136 17.95 -15.98 2.84
CA GLY A 136 18.40 -14.95 3.79
C GLY A 136 18.18 -15.29 5.27
N LYS A 137 17.98 -16.56 5.65
CA LYS A 137 17.75 -17.00 7.03
C LYS A 137 18.81 -17.99 7.52
#